data_AF-A0AAN8G0V6-F1
#
_entry.id   AF-A0AAN8G0V6-F1
#
_cell.length_a   1.000
_cell.length_b   1.000
_cell.length_c   1.000
_cell.angle_alpha   90.00
_cell.angle_beta   90.00
_cell.angle_gamma   90.00
#
_symmetry.space_group_name_H-M   'P 1'
#
loop_
_entity.id
_entity.type
_entity.pdbx_description
1 polymer ?
#
loop_
_entity_poly.entity_id
_entity_poly.type
_entity_poly.pdbx_seq_one_letter_code
_entity_poly.pdbx_strand_id
1 'polypeptide(L)'
;MNIFHDCCNALEYLGSNAVTDEIRHAYGAYRCFAALVTESNLLQEYGIDRGDSFLASLIAEDQDFRLVYSYTSVNQVLWRWCHDGATDSKGFGELAYQIMDIKELSSMSRSYINRTVKGKKVGIDPDSMLSAPEDANFEKLIRVMFSLLRCGRFEEAMKLSGDMSVPWLIPLIRSQQLLMDSSLVSADLTKQKAARFHFRKLFYQTLVKAISETKYSIGIRMVFAALAGDWQFLLPLAVNVDDRIWCYANAAVQARLNAALGIEHPIFAPTTVEGIFEAVATSEPSPYYVLMSFMIRGAWDEAVNWMYSYCVNLEKKPGSDPQSLYRFFGLVTSVFRVLKYDHDEDHGKNLVGRMIDVLLQKELFSLIPLYASLLPNDDALKAIWNVMPFAKSDGDRISFIAALNDAGFDGEQIAFEFGRFRVVEMVDHADHLRWIYACDDKKLVNAVTETNNDWGRCEQLKSLRERCYANMLNMLLRDLGMCDDAETILDVLTELADEELELYK
;
A
#
# COMPACT_ATOMS: atom_id res chain seq x y z
N MET A 1 -0.96 -5.50 -11.62
CA MET A 1 -2.23 -5.78 -10.91
C MET A 1 -2.03 -6.70 -9.71
N ASN A 2 -1.32 -7.82 -9.82
CA ASN A 2 -1.19 -8.80 -8.72
C ASN A 2 -0.53 -8.25 -7.43
N ILE A 3 0.44 -7.33 -7.51
CA ILE A 3 1.04 -6.71 -6.31
C ILE A 3 0.05 -5.76 -5.60
N PHE A 4 -0.73 -4.99 -6.35
CA PHE A 4 -1.81 -4.16 -5.79
C PHE A 4 -2.90 -5.04 -5.18
N HIS A 5 -3.23 -6.15 -5.85
CA HIS A 5 -4.16 -7.14 -5.33
C HIS A 5 -3.61 -7.81 -4.08
N ASP A 6 -2.32 -8.14 -4.00
CA ASP A 6 -1.67 -8.68 -2.80
C ASP A 6 -1.64 -7.65 -1.67
N CYS A 7 -1.42 -6.36 -1.94
CA CYS A 7 -1.55 -5.33 -0.90
C CYS A 7 -2.98 -5.19 -0.35
N CYS A 8 -3.99 -5.28 -1.21
CA CYS A 8 -5.40 -5.21 -0.80
C CYS A 8 -5.84 -6.50 -0.11
N ASN A 9 -5.47 -7.66 -0.65
CA ASN A 9 -5.78 -8.98 -0.11
C ASN A 9 -4.97 -9.27 1.16
N ALA A 10 -3.74 -8.75 1.32
CA ALA A 10 -2.99 -8.85 2.56
C ALA A 10 -3.80 -8.31 3.74
N LEU A 11 -4.59 -7.26 3.54
CA LEU A 11 -5.49 -6.72 4.57
C LEU A 11 -6.67 -7.66 4.87
N GLU A 12 -7.12 -8.47 3.89
CA GLU A 12 -8.19 -9.46 4.05
C GLU A 12 -7.68 -10.80 4.64
N TYR A 13 -6.52 -11.30 4.20
CA TYR A 13 -5.90 -12.56 4.62
C TYR A 13 -5.30 -12.51 6.03
N LEU A 14 -4.90 -11.32 6.52
CA LEU A 14 -4.38 -11.19 7.89
C LEU A 14 -5.47 -11.37 8.96
N GLY A 15 -6.75 -11.40 8.57
CA GLY A 15 -7.88 -11.67 9.47
C GLY A 15 -8.04 -10.67 10.62
N SER A 16 -8.97 -10.93 11.54
CA SER A 16 -9.22 -10.09 12.73
C SER A 16 -8.09 -10.11 13.78
N ASN A 17 -7.04 -10.91 13.55
CA ASN A 17 -5.89 -11.09 14.44
C ASN A 17 -4.60 -10.43 13.91
N ALA A 18 -4.69 -9.68 12.80
CA ALA A 18 -3.57 -8.96 12.24
C ALA A 18 -2.96 -7.97 13.26
N VAL A 19 -1.63 -7.98 13.40
CA VAL A 19 -0.93 -7.02 14.25
C VAL A 19 -1.16 -5.60 13.69
N THR A 20 -1.58 -4.67 14.54
CA THR A 20 -1.94 -3.28 14.15
C THR A 20 -0.88 -2.59 13.29
N ASP A 21 0.40 -2.88 13.55
CA ASP A 21 1.52 -2.32 12.79
C ASP A 21 1.59 -2.86 11.34
N GLU A 22 1.24 -4.12 11.09
CA GLU A 22 1.20 -4.69 9.74
C GLU A 22 0.10 -4.06 8.90
N ILE A 23 -1.09 -3.88 9.47
CA ILE A 23 -2.18 -3.16 8.81
C ILE A 23 -1.73 -1.74 8.47
N ARG A 24 -1.12 -1.04 9.44
CA ARG A 24 -0.62 0.33 9.22
C ARG A 24 0.40 0.38 8.08
N HIS A 25 1.35 -0.55 8.04
CA HIS A 25 2.37 -0.56 6.99
C HIS A 25 1.82 -1.00 5.63
N ALA A 26 0.85 -1.90 5.57
CA ALA A 26 0.15 -2.27 4.34
C ALA A 26 -0.65 -1.09 3.75
N TYR A 27 -1.36 -0.34 4.59
CA TYR A 27 -1.99 0.93 4.18
C TYR A 27 -0.94 1.95 3.72
N GLY A 28 0.22 2.01 4.38
CA GLY A 28 1.36 2.81 3.94
C GLY A 28 1.85 2.44 2.54
N ALA A 29 2.02 1.14 2.26
CA ALA A 29 2.40 0.62 0.93
C ALA A 29 1.37 1.00 -0.11
N TYR A 30 0.08 0.74 0.15
CA TYR A 30 -1.00 1.11 -0.75
C TYR A 30 -0.98 2.61 -1.10
N ARG A 31 -0.82 3.47 -0.09
CA ARG A 31 -0.73 4.92 -0.28
C ARG A 31 0.50 5.31 -1.10
N CYS A 32 1.65 4.69 -0.86
CA CYS A 32 2.86 4.86 -1.66
C CYS A 32 2.64 4.44 -3.12
N PHE A 33 1.92 3.34 -3.37
CA PHE A 33 1.65 2.86 -4.72
C PHE A 33 0.62 3.66 -5.48
N ALA A 34 -0.40 4.15 -4.77
CA ALA A 34 -1.31 5.11 -5.32
C ALA A 34 -0.51 6.30 -5.89
N ALA A 35 0.50 6.82 -5.17
CA ALA A 35 1.36 7.92 -5.64
C ALA A 35 1.99 7.67 -7.02
N LEU A 36 2.51 6.46 -7.26
CA LEU A 36 3.21 6.11 -8.51
C LEU A 36 2.32 6.08 -9.74
N VAL A 37 1.10 5.55 -9.61
CA VAL A 37 0.20 5.32 -10.75
C VAL A 37 -0.29 6.64 -11.35
N THR A 38 -0.26 7.72 -10.57
CA THR A 38 -1.05 8.90 -10.91
C THR A 38 -0.30 10.01 -11.61
N GLU A 39 1.02 10.15 -11.42
CA GLU A 39 1.79 11.04 -12.30
C GLU A 39 1.64 10.63 -13.77
N SER A 40 1.65 9.32 -14.03
CA SER A 40 1.45 8.76 -15.38
C SER A 40 0.05 9.03 -15.93
N ASN A 41 -1.00 8.93 -15.11
CA ASN A 41 -2.37 9.22 -15.54
C ASN A 41 -2.62 10.70 -15.82
N LEU A 42 -2.00 11.60 -15.05
CA LEU A 42 -2.11 13.05 -15.20
C LEU A 42 -1.56 13.57 -16.52
N LEU A 43 -0.38 13.09 -16.92
CA LEU A 43 0.21 13.42 -18.21
C LEU A 43 -0.68 12.95 -19.38
N GLN A 44 -1.45 11.87 -19.18
CA GLN A 44 -2.44 11.40 -20.14
C GLN A 44 -3.72 12.25 -20.14
N GLU A 45 -4.18 12.72 -18.98
CA GLU A 45 -5.41 13.52 -18.85
C GLU A 45 -5.25 14.98 -19.31
N TYR A 46 -4.11 15.60 -18.99
CA TYR A 46 -3.80 17.01 -19.20
C TYR A 46 -2.67 17.23 -20.22
N GLY A 47 -2.40 16.23 -21.07
CA GLY A 47 -1.34 16.29 -22.08
C GLY A 47 -1.38 17.54 -22.97
N ILE A 48 -0.23 17.84 -23.59
CA ILE A 48 0.11 19.07 -24.33
C ILE A 48 -0.96 19.51 -25.35
N ASP A 49 -1.78 18.59 -25.85
CA ASP A 49 -2.81 18.84 -26.86
C ASP A 49 -4.21 19.23 -26.31
N ARG A 50 -4.41 19.35 -24.99
CA ARG A 50 -5.72 19.68 -24.37
C ARG A 50 -5.76 21.05 -23.67
N GLY A 51 -5.03 22.03 -24.21
CA GLY A 51 -4.79 23.37 -23.64
C GLY A 51 -5.99 24.33 -23.55
N ASP A 52 -7.13 23.90 -23.01
CA ASP A 52 -8.32 24.76 -22.90
C ASP A 52 -8.35 25.62 -21.61
N SER A 53 -7.48 25.32 -20.64
CA SER A 53 -7.46 26.02 -19.34
C SER A 53 -6.06 26.36 -18.83
N PHE A 54 -5.96 27.51 -18.14
CA PHE A 54 -4.74 27.99 -17.50
C PHE A 54 -4.21 27.00 -16.45
N LEU A 55 -5.11 26.35 -15.72
CA LEU A 55 -4.74 25.34 -14.73
C LEU A 55 -4.17 24.09 -15.40
N ALA A 56 -4.75 23.63 -16.52
CA ALA A 56 -4.21 22.53 -17.30
C ALA A 56 -2.81 22.86 -17.85
N SER A 57 -2.60 24.06 -18.39
CA SER A 57 -1.28 24.51 -18.85
C SER A 57 -0.26 24.50 -17.72
N LEU A 58 -0.62 25.02 -16.53
CA LEU A 58 0.28 25.05 -15.38
C LEU A 58 0.65 23.63 -14.89
N ILE A 59 -0.30 22.68 -14.92
CA ILE A 59 -0.04 21.26 -14.59
C ILE A 59 0.88 20.61 -15.62
N ALA A 60 0.68 20.90 -16.91
CA ALA A 60 1.49 20.32 -17.97
C ALA A 60 2.93 20.86 -17.97
N GLU A 61 3.09 22.17 -17.76
CA GLU A 61 4.35 22.88 -17.98
C GLU A 61 5.24 22.98 -16.74
N ASP A 62 4.69 23.20 -15.54
CA ASP A 62 5.45 23.33 -14.30
C ASP A 62 5.50 21.98 -13.57
N GLN A 63 6.65 21.30 -13.65
CA GLN A 63 6.86 20.00 -13.00
C GLN A 63 6.72 20.08 -11.48
N ASP A 64 7.22 21.12 -10.82
CA ASP A 64 7.10 21.20 -9.36
C ASP A 64 5.68 21.55 -8.94
N PHE A 65 5.01 22.44 -9.68
CA PHE A 65 3.58 22.66 -9.48
C PHE A 65 2.86 21.35 -9.67
N ARG A 66 3.17 20.58 -10.72
CA ARG A 66 2.63 19.24 -10.91
C ARG A 66 2.98 18.33 -9.72
N LEU A 67 4.18 18.27 -9.17
CA LEU A 67 4.44 17.39 -8.02
C LEU A 67 3.71 17.81 -6.73
N VAL A 68 3.40 19.10 -6.56
CA VAL A 68 2.67 19.64 -5.40
C VAL A 68 1.14 19.64 -5.58
N TYR A 69 0.69 19.98 -6.79
CA TYR A 69 -0.70 20.11 -7.25
C TYR A 69 -1.24 18.79 -7.77
N SER A 70 -0.44 18.10 -8.56
CA SER A 70 -0.76 16.88 -9.26
C SER A 70 -0.51 15.68 -8.38
N TYR A 71 -1.65 15.11 -8.13
CA TYR A 71 -2.08 13.77 -8.46
C TYR A 71 -3.49 14.08 -9.08
N THR A 72 -4.12 13.34 -9.99
CA THR A 72 -5.58 13.51 -10.24
C THR A 72 -6.26 12.23 -10.69
N SER A 73 -7.58 12.25 -10.42
CA SER A 73 -8.69 11.69 -11.20
C SER A 73 -8.98 10.20 -11.07
N VAL A 74 -7.99 9.35 -10.80
CA VAL A 74 -8.26 7.98 -10.36
C VAL A 74 -7.37 7.66 -9.15
N ASN A 75 -7.84 8.12 -7.97
CA ASN A 75 -7.41 7.81 -6.60
C ASN A 75 -6.24 8.56 -5.90
N GLN A 76 -6.40 9.87 -5.58
CA GLN A 76 -5.80 10.58 -4.40
C GLN A 76 -4.48 11.40 -4.47
N VAL A 77 -4.62 12.75 -4.38
CA VAL A 77 -3.72 13.97 -4.38
C VAL A 77 -2.26 13.91 -3.84
N LEU A 78 -1.57 15.03 -3.55
CA LEU A 78 -0.92 15.20 -2.21
C LEU A 78 -1.85 16.10 -1.40
N TRP A 79 -2.21 17.26 -1.98
CA TRP A 79 -3.27 18.10 -1.46
C TRP A 79 -4.65 17.39 -1.47
N ARG A 80 -5.10 16.77 -2.58
CA ARG A 80 -6.32 15.92 -2.52
C ARG A 80 -6.16 14.57 -1.81
N TRP A 81 -4.95 14.10 -1.51
CA TRP A 81 -4.72 12.83 -0.81
C TRP A 81 -4.86 13.08 0.66
N CYS A 82 -4.33 14.22 1.10
CA CYS A 82 -4.77 14.83 2.32
C CYS A 82 -6.29 14.95 2.31
N HIS A 83 -6.96 15.47 1.27
CA HIS A 83 -8.44 15.59 1.23
C HIS A 83 -9.18 14.25 1.34
N ASP A 84 -8.79 13.25 0.55
CA ASP A 84 -9.44 11.94 0.45
C ASP A 84 -9.13 11.06 1.66
N GLY A 85 -7.91 11.15 2.21
CA GLY A 85 -7.51 10.51 3.46
C GLY A 85 -8.01 11.24 4.71
N ALA A 86 -8.58 12.45 4.58
CA ALA A 86 -9.10 13.20 5.72
C ALA A 86 -10.42 12.64 6.26
N THR A 87 -11.18 11.89 5.47
CA THR A 87 -12.37 11.19 5.99
C THR A 87 -12.03 10.07 6.95
N ASP A 88 -10.85 9.45 6.79
CA ASP A 88 -10.39 8.34 7.61
C ASP A 88 -9.40 8.77 8.71
N SER A 89 -8.91 10.02 8.67
CA SER A 89 -7.96 10.55 9.65
C SER A 89 -8.64 11.31 10.79
N LYS A 90 -8.20 11.02 12.03
CA LYS A 90 -8.58 11.81 13.22
C LYS A 90 -7.86 13.14 13.18
N GLY A 91 -8.57 14.26 13.05
CA GLY A 91 -7.97 15.58 12.89
C GLY A 91 -8.89 16.57 12.19
N PHE A 92 -8.34 17.39 11.30
CA PHE A 92 -9.09 18.44 10.62
C PHE A 92 -10.28 17.95 9.78
N GLY A 93 -10.25 16.72 9.29
CA GLY A 93 -11.35 16.11 8.53
C GLY A 93 -12.46 15.47 9.38
N GLU A 94 -12.23 15.28 10.68
CA GLU A 94 -13.08 14.43 11.52
C GLU A 94 -14.54 14.90 11.52
N LEU A 95 -14.82 16.19 11.57
CA LEU A 95 -16.20 16.66 11.70
C LEU A 95 -17.01 16.56 10.39
N ALA A 96 -16.40 16.12 9.28
CA ALA A 96 -17.09 16.01 7.99
C ALA A 96 -18.22 14.97 7.98
N TYR A 97 -18.18 13.94 8.83
CA TYR A 97 -19.27 12.94 8.94
C TYR A 97 -20.49 13.48 9.69
N GLN A 98 -20.33 14.50 10.53
CA GLN A 98 -21.42 15.10 11.33
C GLN A 98 -22.36 15.98 10.50
N ILE A 99 -22.20 16.01 9.18
CA ILE A 99 -23.06 16.78 8.28
C ILE A 99 -24.54 16.34 8.37
N MET A 100 -24.81 15.05 8.66
CA MET A 100 -26.18 14.56 8.86
C MET A 100 -26.80 15.10 10.14
N ASP A 101 -26.09 15.03 11.26
CA ASP A 101 -26.51 15.58 12.56
C ASP A 101 -26.78 17.10 12.46
N ILE A 102 -26.02 17.80 11.62
CA ILE A 102 -26.22 19.22 11.34
C ILE A 102 -27.43 19.45 10.41
N LYS A 103 -27.71 18.56 9.45
CA LYS A 103 -28.94 18.65 8.65
C LYS A 103 -30.19 18.42 9.49
N GLU A 104 -30.13 17.59 10.52
CA GLU A 104 -31.25 17.46 11.47
C GLU A 104 -31.49 18.77 12.23
N LEU A 105 -30.42 19.49 12.62
CA LEU A 105 -30.52 20.85 13.16
C LEU A 105 -31.06 21.87 12.14
N SER A 106 -30.86 21.65 10.83
CA SER A 106 -31.37 22.51 9.75
C SER A 106 -32.88 22.43 9.55
N SER A 107 -33.55 21.37 10.04
CA SER A 107 -35.02 21.33 10.06
C SER A 107 -35.63 22.43 10.95
N MET A 108 -34.79 23.10 11.75
CA MET A 108 -35.12 24.28 12.56
C MET A 108 -34.79 25.64 11.87
N SER A 109 -34.28 25.63 10.63
CA SER A 109 -33.48 26.70 9.96
C SER A 109 -34.19 28.04 9.64
N ARG A 110 -35.50 28.21 9.83
CA ARG A 110 -36.11 29.55 9.61
C ARG A 110 -35.76 30.59 10.69
N SER A 111 -35.06 30.22 11.76
CA SER A 111 -34.86 31.06 12.96
C SER A 111 -33.48 31.73 13.09
N TYR A 112 -32.48 31.41 12.25
CA TYR A 112 -31.14 32.02 12.37
C TYR A 112 -31.12 33.53 12.09
N ILE A 113 -32.05 34.01 11.24
CA ILE A 113 -32.22 35.44 10.87
C ILE A 113 -32.62 36.32 12.06
N ASN A 114 -33.09 35.74 13.17
CA ASN A 114 -33.49 36.46 14.39
C ASN A 114 -32.72 36.01 15.63
N ARG A 115 -31.48 35.52 15.45
CA ARG A 115 -30.71 35.00 16.58
C ARG A 115 -30.26 36.13 17.48
N THR A 116 -30.55 35.98 18.78
CA THR A 116 -30.11 36.92 19.80
C THR A 116 -28.99 36.26 20.59
N VAL A 117 -27.76 36.76 20.45
CA VAL A 117 -26.59 36.31 21.22
C VAL A 117 -26.35 37.34 22.32
N LYS A 118 -26.43 36.91 23.59
CA LYS A 118 -26.30 37.80 24.77
C LYS A 118 -27.21 39.06 24.72
N GLY A 119 -28.46 38.91 24.28
CA GLY A 119 -29.41 40.03 24.22
C GLY A 119 -29.23 40.98 23.02
N LYS A 120 -28.25 40.76 22.14
CA LYS A 120 -28.07 41.51 20.88
C LYS A 120 -28.56 40.68 19.70
N LYS A 121 -29.42 41.26 18.86
CA LYS A 121 -29.80 40.66 17.58
C LYS A 121 -28.58 40.64 16.67
N VAL A 122 -28.25 39.47 16.15
CA VAL A 122 -27.29 39.30 15.07
C VAL A 122 -27.94 39.83 13.80
N GLY A 123 -27.28 40.77 13.13
CA GLY A 123 -27.69 41.30 11.84
C GLY A 123 -27.65 40.24 10.75
N ILE A 124 -28.30 40.52 9.62
CA ILE A 124 -28.29 39.65 8.44
C ILE A 124 -26.95 39.76 7.68
N ASP A 125 -26.16 40.80 7.98
CA ASP A 125 -24.87 41.01 7.35
C ASP A 125 -23.78 40.07 7.93
N PRO A 126 -22.83 39.63 7.09
CA PRO A 126 -21.75 38.75 7.52
C PRO A 126 -20.95 39.31 8.69
N ASP A 127 -20.64 40.61 8.71
CA ASP A 127 -19.82 41.22 9.76
C ASP A 127 -20.47 41.11 11.15
N SER A 128 -21.79 41.28 11.23
CA SER A 128 -22.54 41.05 12.46
C SER A 128 -22.50 39.58 12.90
N MET A 129 -22.56 38.62 11.98
CA MET A 129 -22.45 37.18 12.31
C MET A 129 -21.03 36.79 12.75
N LEU A 130 -20.01 37.32 12.06
CA LEU A 130 -18.60 37.09 12.34
C LEU A 130 -18.20 37.66 13.72
N SER A 131 -18.85 38.74 14.15
CA SER A 131 -18.63 39.40 15.44
C SER A 131 -19.39 38.78 16.64
N ALA A 132 -20.08 37.66 16.44
CA ALA A 132 -20.80 36.92 17.49
C ALA A 132 -20.08 35.59 17.88
N PRO A 133 -18.88 35.65 18.47
CA PRO A 133 -17.97 34.49 18.61
C PRO A 133 -18.41 33.39 19.58
N GLU A 134 -19.49 33.58 20.34
CA GLU A 134 -19.92 32.66 21.42
C GLU A 134 -21.13 31.78 21.04
N ASP A 135 -21.53 31.80 19.78
CA ASP A 135 -22.58 30.94 19.28
C ASP A 135 -22.06 29.53 19.01
N ALA A 136 -22.27 28.61 19.96
CA ALA A 136 -21.79 27.23 19.87
C ALA A 136 -22.30 26.45 18.64
N ASN A 137 -23.54 26.70 18.18
CA ASN A 137 -24.09 26.01 17.01
C ASN A 137 -23.49 26.56 15.71
N PHE A 138 -23.26 27.87 15.66
CA PHE A 138 -22.60 28.50 14.52
C PHE A 138 -21.13 28.10 14.45
N GLU A 139 -20.42 28.04 15.59
CA GLU A 139 -19.05 27.53 15.66
C GLU A 139 -18.97 26.06 15.20
N LYS A 140 -19.90 25.20 15.64
CA LYS A 140 -19.97 23.80 15.17
C LYS A 140 -20.18 23.73 13.65
N LEU A 141 -21.10 24.52 13.12
CA LEU A 141 -21.37 24.62 11.69
C LEU A 141 -20.12 25.04 10.90
N ILE A 142 -19.41 26.08 11.36
CA ILE A 142 -18.21 26.58 10.71
C ILE A 142 -17.08 25.55 10.75
N ARG A 143 -16.92 24.82 11.86
CA ARG A 143 -15.95 23.72 11.94
C ARG A 143 -16.27 22.57 10.99
N VAL A 144 -17.54 22.21 10.82
CA VAL A 144 -17.93 21.23 9.78
C VAL A 144 -17.65 21.76 8.38
N MET A 145 -17.88 23.05 8.12
CA MET A 145 -17.51 23.65 6.84
C MET A 145 -16.00 23.60 6.60
N PHE A 146 -15.18 23.89 7.62
CA PHE A 146 -13.73 23.71 7.52
C PHE A 146 -13.36 22.25 7.24
N SER A 147 -13.96 21.28 7.92
CA SER A 147 -13.72 19.85 7.65
C SER A 147 -14.13 19.44 6.24
N LEU A 148 -15.26 19.94 5.72
CA LEU A 148 -15.69 19.67 4.34
C LEU A 148 -14.73 20.29 3.32
N LEU A 149 -14.25 21.52 3.57
CA LEU A 149 -13.18 22.13 2.77
C LEU A 149 -11.91 21.28 2.81
N ARG A 150 -11.49 20.86 4.01
CA ARG A 150 -10.36 19.95 4.26
C ARG A 150 -10.56 18.57 3.66
N CYS A 151 -11.77 18.13 3.31
CA CYS A 151 -12.04 16.89 2.58
C CYS A 151 -12.33 17.10 1.09
N GLY A 152 -12.24 18.33 0.56
CA GLY A 152 -12.51 18.61 -0.86
C GLY A 152 -14.00 18.47 -1.25
N ARG A 153 -14.89 18.32 -0.27
CA ARG A 153 -16.35 18.14 -0.45
C ARG A 153 -17.05 19.49 -0.64
N PHE A 154 -16.63 20.25 -1.65
CA PHE A 154 -17.07 21.64 -1.86
C PHE A 154 -18.56 21.77 -2.14
N GLU A 155 -19.14 20.87 -2.93
CA GLU A 155 -20.58 20.89 -3.24
C GLU A 155 -21.43 20.70 -1.97
N GLU A 156 -20.99 19.83 -1.07
CA GLU A 156 -21.66 19.63 0.21
C GLU A 156 -21.49 20.82 1.14
N ALA A 157 -20.31 21.45 1.15
CA ALA A 157 -20.08 22.69 1.89
C ALA A 157 -20.95 23.86 1.38
N MET A 158 -21.09 24.01 0.06
CA MET A 158 -21.93 25.04 -0.56
C MET A 158 -23.42 24.80 -0.27
N LYS A 159 -23.88 23.54 -0.39
CA LYS A 159 -25.26 23.17 -0.05
C LYS A 159 -25.56 23.45 1.42
N LEU A 160 -24.67 23.03 2.33
CA LEU A 160 -24.81 23.29 3.76
C LEU A 160 -24.83 24.79 4.08
N SER A 161 -23.98 25.58 3.42
CA SER A 161 -23.97 27.04 3.57
C SER A 161 -25.27 27.70 3.13
N GLY A 162 -25.89 27.22 2.04
CA GLY A 162 -27.22 27.65 1.60
C GLY A 162 -28.33 27.26 2.57
N ASP A 163 -28.36 26.00 2.99
CA ASP A 163 -29.38 25.44 3.89
C ASP A 163 -29.36 26.12 5.28
N MET A 164 -28.20 26.63 5.70
CA MET A 164 -27.97 27.28 7.00
C MET A 164 -27.98 28.81 6.96
N SER A 165 -28.48 29.42 5.89
CA SER A 165 -28.60 30.88 5.76
C SER A 165 -27.26 31.64 5.93
N VAL A 166 -26.14 31.03 5.52
CA VAL A 166 -24.82 31.68 5.44
C VAL A 166 -24.29 31.72 4.00
N PRO A 167 -25.09 32.16 3.00
CA PRO A 167 -24.76 32.04 1.58
C PRO A 167 -23.54 32.87 1.15
N TRP A 168 -23.10 33.82 1.99
CA TRP A 168 -21.90 34.62 1.76
C TRP A 168 -20.61 33.79 1.75
N LEU A 169 -20.62 32.57 2.30
CA LEU A 169 -19.50 31.63 2.23
C LEU A 169 -19.38 30.95 0.85
N ILE A 170 -20.49 30.80 0.11
CA ILE A 170 -20.50 30.16 -1.22
C ILE A 170 -19.48 30.77 -2.19
N PRO A 171 -19.43 32.10 -2.41
CA PRO A 171 -18.42 32.67 -3.30
C PRO A 171 -16.97 32.43 -2.82
N LEU A 172 -16.75 32.33 -1.49
CA LEU A 172 -15.44 32.00 -0.93
C LEU A 172 -15.06 30.55 -1.23
N ILE A 173 -16.00 29.62 -1.04
CA ILE A 173 -15.79 28.19 -1.34
C ILE A 173 -15.53 28.00 -2.84
N ARG A 174 -16.27 28.68 -3.71
CA ARG A 174 -16.06 28.66 -5.16
C ARG A 174 -14.67 29.15 -5.57
N SER A 175 -14.09 30.11 -4.83
CA SER A 175 -12.73 30.57 -5.11
C SER A 175 -11.67 29.46 -4.93
N GLN A 176 -11.94 28.49 -4.04
CA GLN A 176 -11.11 27.31 -3.84
C GLN A 176 -11.41 26.22 -4.89
N GLN A 177 -12.66 26.10 -5.32
CA GLN A 177 -13.05 25.18 -6.41
C GLN A 177 -12.36 25.53 -7.75
N LEU A 178 -12.00 26.79 -7.98
CA LEU A 178 -11.16 27.20 -9.12
C LEU A 178 -9.79 26.52 -9.15
N LEU A 179 -9.29 26.05 -8.00
CA LEU A 179 -8.05 25.30 -7.90
C LEU A 179 -8.24 23.82 -8.25
N MET A 180 -9.46 23.37 -8.44
CA MET A 180 -9.82 21.95 -8.56
C MET A 180 -10.47 21.63 -9.90
N ASP A 181 -11.16 22.60 -10.48
CA ASP A 181 -11.87 22.46 -11.75
C ASP A 181 -11.19 23.33 -12.81
N SER A 182 -10.45 22.64 -13.68
CA SER A 182 -9.70 23.23 -14.79
C SER A 182 -10.63 23.94 -15.78
N SER A 183 -11.89 23.50 -15.93
CA SER A 183 -12.86 24.12 -16.85
C SER A 183 -13.21 25.56 -16.46
N LEU A 184 -12.94 25.97 -15.22
CA LEU A 184 -13.33 27.28 -14.70
C LEU A 184 -12.34 28.41 -15.06
N VAL A 185 -11.14 28.09 -15.56
CA VAL A 185 -10.12 29.09 -15.90
C VAL A 185 -9.58 28.88 -17.31
N SER A 186 -10.20 29.52 -18.30
CA SER A 186 -9.75 29.46 -19.70
C SER A 186 -8.30 29.96 -19.89
N ALA A 187 -7.55 29.30 -20.79
CA ALA A 187 -6.14 29.60 -21.10
C ALA A 187 -5.92 31.01 -21.67
N ASP A 188 -6.85 31.51 -22.49
CA ASP A 188 -6.79 32.85 -23.07
C ASP A 188 -7.21 33.93 -22.06
N LEU A 189 -6.24 34.52 -21.36
CA LEU A 189 -6.46 35.59 -20.40
C LEU A 189 -6.61 36.95 -21.10
N THR A 190 -7.83 37.28 -21.54
CA THR A 190 -8.17 38.63 -22.02
C THR A 190 -7.97 39.69 -20.90
N LYS A 191 -7.82 40.98 -21.25
CA LYS A 191 -7.70 42.09 -20.28
C LYS A 191 -8.81 42.12 -19.21
N GLN A 192 -10.01 41.66 -19.55
CA GLN A 192 -11.15 41.56 -18.63
C GLN A 192 -11.00 40.37 -17.65
N LYS A 193 -10.34 39.29 -18.08
CA LYS A 193 -9.93 38.17 -17.21
C LYS A 193 -8.75 38.58 -16.31
N ALA A 194 -7.84 39.42 -16.79
CA ALA A 194 -6.74 39.98 -15.97
C ALA A 194 -7.25 40.81 -14.77
N ALA A 195 -8.36 41.55 -14.94
CA ALA A 195 -9.02 42.27 -13.83
C ALA A 195 -9.56 41.32 -12.74
N ARG A 196 -9.94 40.08 -13.07
CA ARG A 196 -10.36 39.06 -12.09
C ARG A 196 -9.21 38.63 -11.16
N PHE A 197 -7.97 38.70 -11.63
CA PHE A 197 -6.79 38.41 -10.81
C PHE A 197 -6.43 39.55 -9.86
N HIS A 198 -6.74 40.81 -10.22
CA HIS A 198 -6.63 41.92 -9.28
C HIS A 198 -7.55 41.72 -8.05
N PHE A 199 -8.76 41.20 -8.26
CA PHE A 199 -9.66 40.84 -7.16
C PHE A 199 -9.12 39.69 -6.30
N ARG A 200 -8.41 38.73 -6.88
CA ARG A 200 -7.74 37.66 -6.11
C ARG A 200 -6.66 38.22 -5.18
N LYS A 201 -5.87 39.19 -5.63
CA LYS A 201 -4.87 39.87 -4.77
C LYS A 201 -5.55 40.58 -3.58
N LEU A 202 -6.59 41.37 -3.86
CA LEU A 202 -7.37 42.05 -2.81
C LEU A 202 -8.04 41.06 -1.85
N PHE A 203 -8.53 39.94 -2.38
CA PHE A 203 -9.13 38.87 -1.63
C PHE A 203 -8.18 38.27 -0.60
N TYR A 204 -6.96 37.90 -1.00
CA TYR A 204 -5.93 37.41 -0.07
C TYR A 204 -5.59 38.43 1.02
N GLN A 205 -5.38 39.69 0.64
CA GLN A 205 -5.07 40.74 1.61
C GLN A 205 -6.21 40.93 2.62
N THR A 206 -7.45 40.74 2.20
CA THR A 206 -8.62 40.82 3.06
C THR A 206 -8.69 39.61 3.99
N LEU A 207 -8.49 38.39 3.48
CA LEU A 207 -8.47 37.17 4.28
C LEU A 207 -7.35 37.17 5.32
N VAL A 208 -6.13 37.57 4.96
CA VAL A 208 -4.98 37.62 5.89
C VAL A 208 -5.26 38.57 7.06
N LYS A 209 -5.86 39.74 6.78
CA LYS A 209 -6.33 40.65 7.83
C LYS A 209 -7.39 40.00 8.71
N ALA A 210 -8.37 39.33 8.10
CA ALA A 210 -9.43 38.63 8.83
C ALA A 210 -8.89 37.48 9.71
N ILE A 211 -7.85 36.76 9.29
CA ILE A 211 -7.22 35.70 10.08
C ILE A 211 -6.54 36.25 11.33
N SER A 212 -6.04 37.49 11.28
CA SER A 212 -5.38 38.15 12.42
C SER A 212 -6.38 38.77 13.40
N GLU A 213 -7.66 38.85 13.03
CA GLU A 213 -8.68 39.56 13.77
C GLU A 213 -9.27 38.70 14.90
N THR A 214 -9.01 39.09 16.15
CA THR A 214 -9.32 38.26 17.33
C THR A 214 -10.80 38.24 17.72
N LYS A 215 -11.62 39.17 17.21
CA LYS A 215 -13.09 39.11 17.37
C LYS A 215 -13.73 37.92 16.65
N TYR A 216 -13.05 37.34 15.66
CA TYR A 216 -13.55 36.17 14.95
C TYR A 216 -13.19 34.88 15.71
N SER A 217 -14.16 33.97 15.78
CA SER A 217 -13.96 32.64 16.34
C SER A 217 -12.83 31.89 15.64
N ILE A 218 -12.22 30.93 16.34
CA ILE A 218 -11.17 30.06 15.77
C ILE A 218 -11.68 29.33 14.52
N GLY A 219 -12.91 28.78 14.54
CA GLY A 219 -13.47 28.09 13.38
C GLY A 219 -13.51 28.96 12.11
N ILE A 220 -13.99 30.21 12.21
CA ILE A 220 -14.00 31.16 11.08
C ILE A 220 -12.58 31.41 10.57
N ARG A 221 -11.64 31.67 11.49
CA ARG A 221 -10.26 31.95 11.12
C ARG A 221 -9.60 30.74 10.45
N MET A 222 -9.96 29.52 10.84
CA MET A 222 -9.53 28.29 10.17
C MET A 222 -10.06 28.20 8.74
N VAL A 223 -11.34 28.54 8.50
CA VAL A 223 -11.90 28.61 7.14
C VAL A 223 -11.15 29.64 6.29
N PHE A 224 -10.93 30.84 6.83
CA PHE A 224 -10.18 31.88 6.10
C PHE A 224 -8.73 31.48 5.85
N ALA A 225 -8.06 30.85 6.81
CA ALA A 225 -6.70 30.35 6.65
C ALA A 225 -6.61 29.23 5.60
N ALA A 226 -7.59 28.32 5.55
CA ALA A 226 -7.66 27.30 4.52
C ALA A 226 -7.78 27.91 3.11
N LEU A 227 -8.65 28.91 2.95
CA LEU A 227 -8.84 29.61 1.68
C LEU A 227 -7.64 30.49 1.30
N ALA A 228 -6.97 31.07 2.30
CA ALA A 228 -5.82 31.94 2.11
C ALA A 228 -4.50 31.17 1.87
N GLY A 229 -4.44 29.87 2.21
CA GLY A 229 -3.18 29.13 2.25
C GLY A 229 -2.30 29.53 3.46
N ASP A 230 -2.90 29.95 4.57
CA ASP A 230 -2.17 30.37 5.77
C ASP A 230 -1.80 29.16 6.64
N TRP A 231 -0.67 28.54 6.27
CA TRP A 231 -0.12 27.42 7.02
C TRP A 231 0.36 27.82 8.42
N GLN A 232 0.78 29.07 8.65
CA GLN A 232 1.30 29.51 9.94
C GLN A 232 0.19 29.52 11.01
N PHE A 233 -1.03 29.90 10.62
CA PHE A 233 -2.18 29.83 11.49
C PHE A 233 -2.68 28.38 11.70
N LEU A 234 -2.68 27.56 10.65
CA LEU A 234 -3.25 26.21 10.71
C LEU A 234 -2.32 25.17 11.36
N LEU A 235 -1.00 25.28 11.15
CA LEU A 235 -0.04 24.28 11.61
C LEU A 235 -0.07 24.04 13.14
N PRO A 236 -0.17 25.06 14.02
CA PRO A 236 -0.31 24.85 15.46
C PRO A 236 -1.58 24.09 15.87
N LEU A 237 -2.60 24.07 15.00
CA LEU A 237 -3.86 23.37 15.24
C LEU A 237 -3.84 21.95 14.65
N ALA A 238 -2.85 21.61 13.82
CA ALA A 238 -2.75 20.33 13.15
C ALA A 238 -2.27 19.23 14.12
N VAL A 239 -3.14 18.23 14.33
CA VAL A 239 -2.92 17.16 15.32
C VAL A 239 -2.08 16.02 14.74
N ASN A 240 -2.27 15.71 13.47
CA ASN A 240 -1.62 14.58 12.80
C ASN A 240 -0.68 15.05 11.67
N VAL A 241 0.16 14.13 11.18
CA VAL A 241 1.13 14.42 10.12
C VAL A 241 0.42 14.74 8.79
N ASP A 242 -0.68 14.07 8.47
CA ASP A 242 -1.47 14.30 7.25
C ASP A 242 -2.00 15.75 7.17
N ASP A 243 -2.41 16.32 8.30
CA ASP A 243 -2.89 17.70 8.43
C ASP A 243 -1.75 18.69 8.33
N ARG A 244 -0.57 18.36 8.86
CA ARG A 244 0.64 19.18 8.71
C ARG A 244 1.09 19.24 7.25
N ILE A 245 1.13 18.08 6.58
CA ILE A 245 1.42 17.99 5.14
C ILE A 245 0.39 18.80 4.35
N TRP A 246 -0.89 18.67 4.69
CA TRP A 246 -1.95 19.44 4.04
C TRP A 246 -1.78 20.96 4.20
N CYS A 247 -1.45 21.44 5.39
CA CYS A 247 -1.22 22.87 5.63
C CYS A 247 -0.16 23.43 4.68
N TYR A 248 0.98 22.76 4.59
CA TYR A 248 2.08 23.17 3.71
C TYR A 248 1.72 23.01 2.23
N ALA A 249 1.13 21.88 1.82
CA ALA A 249 0.71 21.64 0.44
C ALA A 249 -0.34 22.66 -0.02
N ASN A 250 -1.33 22.96 0.81
CA ASN A 250 -2.35 23.98 0.52
C ASN A 250 -1.71 25.37 0.32
N ALA A 251 -0.77 25.75 1.18
CA ALA A 251 -0.03 27.00 1.01
C ALA A 251 0.83 27.02 -0.27
N ALA A 252 1.51 25.92 -0.58
CA ALA A 252 2.35 25.78 -1.75
C ALA A 252 1.56 25.89 -3.06
N VAL A 253 0.39 25.23 -3.15
CA VAL A 253 -0.52 25.34 -4.31
C VAL A 253 -0.98 26.79 -4.51
N GLN A 254 -1.40 27.45 -3.42
CA GLN A 254 -1.87 28.83 -3.49
C GLN A 254 -0.73 29.79 -3.89
N ALA A 255 0.47 29.59 -3.34
CA ALA A 255 1.65 30.39 -3.63
C ALA A 255 2.06 30.27 -5.11
N ARG A 256 2.17 29.05 -5.62
CA ARG A 256 2.54 28.81 -7.02
C ARG A 256 1.50 29.31 -8.01
N LEU A 257 0.22 29.10 -7.74
CA LEU A 257 -0.84 29.65 -8.59
C LEU A 257 -0.79 31.19 -8.61
N ASN A 258 -0.59 31.81 -7.45
CA ASN A 258 -0.46 33.26 -7.36
C ASN A 258 0.78 33.75 -8.14
N ALA A 259 1.91 33.06 -8.01
CA ALA A 259 3.13 33.38 -8.76
C ALA A 259 2.91 33.29 -10.28
N ALA A 260 2.26 32.22 -10.77
CA ALA A 260 1.90 32.05 -12.18
C ALA A 260 0.97 33.17 -12.69
N LEU A 261 0.18 33.77 -11.80
CA LEU A 261 -0.70 34.90 -12.09
C LEU A 261 -0.03 36.28 -11.87
N GLY A 262 1.26 36.32 -11.50
CA GLY A 262 1.97 37.56 -11.18
C GLY A 262 1.52 38.24 -9.88
N ILE A 263 0.90 37.49 -8.98
CA ILE A 263 0.45 37.94 -7.66
C ILE A 263 1.47 37.49 -6.61
N GLU A 264 2.00 38.43 -5.84
CA GLU A 264 2.82 38.12 -4.68
C GLU A 264 1.97 37.46 -3.58
N HIS A 265 2.34 36.23 -3.20
CA HIS A 265 1.67 35.52 -2.12
C HIS A 265 2.15 36.06 -0.76
N PRO A 266 1.24 36.46 0.16
CA PRO A 266 1.63 37.15 1.39
C PRO A 266 2.36 36.27 2.41
N ILE A 267 2.38 34.95 2.22
CA ILE A 267 2.91 33.99 3.18
C ILE A 267 4.02 33.20 2.50
N PHE A 268 5.22 33.22 3.05
CA PHE A 268 6.31 32.39 2.57
C PHE A 268 6.06 30.94 3.02
N ALA A 269 5.96 30.03 2.06
CA ALA A 269 5.77 28.60 2.29
C ALA A 269 6.76 27.82 1.42
N PRO A 270 7.23 26.63 1.87
CA PRO A 270 7.95 25.73 0.99
C PRO A 270 7.08 25.40 -0.23
N THR A 271 7.58 25.68 -1.44
CA THR A 271 6.84 25.44 -2.68
C THR A 271 7.26 24.14 -3.36
N THR A 272 8.23 23.42 -2.84
CA THR A 272 8.70 22.13 -3.41
C THR A 272 8.32 20.98 -2.48
N VAL A 273 8.24 19.77 -3.03
CA VAL A 273 7.92 18.56 -2.25
C VAL A 273 8.98 18.30 -1.19
N GLU A 274 10.25 18.45 -1.56
CA GLU A 274 11.41 18.36 -0.67
C GLU A 274 11.22 19.29 0.53
N GLY A 275 10.97 20.58 0.27
CA GLY A 275 10.83 21.58 1.32
C GLY A 275 9.63 21.34 2.23
N ILE A 276 8.53 20.81 1.69
CA ILE A 276 7.35 20.42 2.48
C ILE A 276 7.70 19.25 3.41
N PHE A 277 8.31 18.19 2.90
CA PHE A 277 8.66 17.02 3.71
C PHE A 277 9.78 17.30 4.71
N GLU A 278 10.76 18.14 4.37
CA GLU A 278 11.78 18.61 5.32
C GLU A 278 11.16 19.39 6.48
N ALA A 279 10.19 20.27 6.19
CA ALA A 279 9.49 21.02 7.23
C ALA A 279 8.68 20.11 8.17
N VAL A 280 8.10 19.03 7.64
CA VAL A 280 7.32 18.04 8.41
C VAL A 280 8.21 17.05 9.18
N ALA A 281 9.40 16.73 8.66
CA ALA A 281 10.31 15.72 9.21
C ALA A 281 10.83 16.02 10.62
N THR A 282 10.69 17.26 11.08
CA THR A 282 11.11 17.75 12.40
C THR A 282 10.34 17.15 13.60
N SER A 283 9.37 16.26 13.38
CA SER A 283 8.45 15.74 14.41
C SER A 283 8.30 14.21 14.50
N GLU A 284 9.25 13.45 13.94
CA GLU A 284 9.27 11.97 13.78
C GLU A 284 8.21 11.43 12.80
N PRO A 285 8.42 11.58 11.48
CA PRO A 285 7.57 10.92 10.50
C PRO A 285 7.77 9.41 10.53
N SER A 286 6.66 8.67 10.50
CA SER A 286 6.63 7.24 10.13
C SER A 286 7.47 7.01 8.86
N PRO A 287 8.18 5.86 8.73
CA PRO A 287 8.99 5.53 7.55
C PRO A 287 8.25 5.69 6.21
N TYR A 288 6.92 5.55 6.26
CA TYR A 288 6.02 5.83 5.15
C TYR A 288 6.18 7.23 4.54
N TYR A 289 6.22 8.29 5.34
CA TYR A 289 6.27 9.67 4.79
C TYR A 289 7.63 10.00 4.19
N VAL A 290 8.70 9.42 4.74
CA VAL A 290 10.04 9.57 4.19
C VAL A 290 10.12 8.90 2.82
N LEU A 291 9.57 7.68 2.71
CA LEU A 291 9.47 7.00 1.42
C LEU A 291 8.61 7.74 0.42
N MET A 292 7.45 8.23 0.85
CA MET A 292 6.57 9.00 -0.01
C MET A 292 7.29 10.23 -0.59
N SER A 293 8.12 10.91 0.21
CA SER A 293 8.96 12.00 -0.29
C SER A 293 9.90 11.55 -1.43
N PHE A 294 10.65 10.45 -1.27
CA PHE A 294 11.50 9.95 -2.35
C PHE A 294 10.70 9.56 -3.59
N MET A 295 9.57 8.88 -3.39
CA MET A 295 8.74 8.39 -4.47
C MET A 295 8.11 9.51 -5.30
N ILE A 296 7.61 10.56 -4.65
CA ILE A 296 7.05 11.72 -5.35
C ILE A 296 8.12 12.42 -6.19
N ARG A 297 9.37 12.41 -5.76
CA ARG A 297 10.48 13.05 -6.47
C ARG A 297 11.08 12.20 -7.58
N GLY A 298 10.60 10.96 -7.73
CA GLY A 298 11.23 9.98 -8.62
C GLY A 298 12.64 9.56 -8.19
N ALA A 299 13.00 9.78 -6.93
CA ALA A 299 14.31 9.45 -6.37
C ALA A 299 14.35 7.98 -5.93
N TRP A 300 14.20 7.05 -6.89
CA TRP A 300 14.03 5.62 -6.64
C TRP A 300 15.24 4.98 -5.97
N ASP A 301 16.45 5.30 -6.46
CA ASP A 301 17.70 4.82 -5.89
C ASP A 301 17.87 5.28 -4.43
N GLU A 302 17.60 6.56 -4.15
CA GLU A 302 17.61 7.10 -2.78
C GLU A 302 16.58 6.39 -1.89
N ALA A 303 15.38 6.09 -2.40
CA ALA A 303 14.35 5.35 -1.67
C ALA A 303 14.84 3.96 -1.26
N VAL A 304 15.41 3.20 -2.19
CA VAL A 304 15.92 1.84 -1.94
C VAL A 304 17.09 1.85 -0.97
N ASN A 305 18.04 2.76 -1.17
CA ASN A 305 19.20 2.94 -0.30
C ASN A 305 18.77 3.32 1.13
N TRP A 306 17.78 4.20 1.25
CA TRP A 306 17.22 4.59 2.53
C TRP A 306 16.48 3.43 3.22
N MET A 307 15.63 2.68 2.51
CA MET A 307 14.92 1.51 3.07
C MET A 307 15.90 0.48 3.60
N TYR A 308 16.91 0.14 2.81
CA TYR A 308 17.94 -0.82 3.21
C TYR A 308 18.70 -0.34 4.45
N SER A 309 19.17 0.90 4.43
CA SER A 309 19.87 1.51 5.58
C SER A 309 19.00 1.56 6.83
N TYR A 310 17.71 1.84 6.68
CA TYR A 310 16.74 1.87 7.77
C TYR A 310 16.58 0.47 8.41
N CYS A 311 16.44 -0.57 7.59
CA CYS A 311 16.41 -1.96 8.05
C CYS A 311 17.67 -2.35 8.83
N VAL A 312 18.85 -2.10 8.25
CA VAL A 312 20.14 -2.44 8.90
C VAL A 312 20.31 -1.70 10.23
N ASN A 313 19.84 -0.47 10.33
CA ASN A 313 19.92 0.31 11.56
C ASN A 313 18.89 -0.14 12.61
N LEU A 314 17.72 -0.63 12.18
CA LEU A 314 16.73 -1.22 13.09
C LEU A 314 17.22 -2.53 13.68
N GLU A 315 17.84 -3.41 12.89
CA GLU A 315 18.37 -4.69 13.38
C GLU A 315 19.40 -4.53 14.51
N LYS A 316 20.11 -3.40 14.53
CA LYS A 316 21.07 -3.07 15.60
C LYS A 316 20.40 -2.66 16.91
N LYS A 317 19.10 -2.35 16.90
CA LYS A 317 18.34 -1.91 18.08
C LYS A 317 17.73 -3.13 18.80
N PRO A 318 18.10 -3.39 20.06
CA PRO A 318 17.57 -4.53 20.81
C PRO A 318 16.07 -4.38 21.06
N GLY A 319 15.31 -5.45 20.81
CA GLY A 319 13.87 -5.51 21.04
C GLY A 319 12.98 -4.94 19.92
N SER A 320 13.55 -4.58 18.77
CA SER A 320 12.76 -4.21 17.59
C SER A 320 12.32 -5.45 16.81
N ASP A 321 11.06 -5.47 16.35
CA ASP A 321 10.54 -6.48 15.42
C ASP A 321 10.33 -5.82 14.04
N PRO A 322 11.30 -5.95 13.12
CA PRO A 322 11.23 -5.32 11.81
C PRO A 322 10.41 -6.12 10.78
N GLN A 323 9.81 -7.27 11.15
CA GLN A 323 9.13 -8.16 10.18
C GLN A 323 8.04 -7.43 9.39
N SER A 324 7.19 -6.65 10.07
CA SER A 324 6.14 -5.87 9.44
C SER A 324 6.68 -4.81 8.46
N LEU A 325 7.88 -4.30 8.70
CA LEU A 325 8.57 -3.33 7.86
C LEU A 325 9.26 -3.98 6.66
N TYR A 326 9.79 -5.21 6.80
CA TYR A 326 10.36 -5.96 5.67
C TYR A 326 9.31 -6.27 4.63
N ARG A 327 8.10 -6.64 5.06
CA ARG A 327 6.99 -6.82 4.12
C ARG A 327 6.65 -5.51 3.40
N PHE A 328 6.56 -4.41 4.14
CA PHE A 328 6.29 -3.09 3.55
C PHE A 328 7.34 -2.63 2.55
N PHE A 329 8.62 -2.64 2.92
CA PHE A 329 9.68 -2.22 2.02
C PHE A 329 9.88 -3.20 0.86
N GLY A 330 9.73 -4.50 1.08
CA GLY A 330 9.80 -5.50 0.02
C GLY A 330 8.70 -5.31 -1.01
N LEU A 331 7.47 -4.99 -0.59
CA LEU A 331 6.38 -4.63 -1.51
C LEU A 331 6.77 -3.40 -2.33
N VAL A 332 7.27 -2.35 -1.67
CA VAL A 332 7.64 -1.09 -2.35
C VAL A 332 8.71 -1.32 -3.40
N THR A 333 9.78 -2.01 -3.02
CA THR A 333 10.88 -2.39 -3.92
C THR A 333 10.42 -3.31 -5.05
N SER A 334 9.48 -4.22 -4.79
CA SER A 334 8.92 -5.11 -5.82
C SER A 334 8.25 -4.32 -6.95
N VAL A 335 7.53 -3.26 -6.61
CA VAL A 335 6.93 -2.37 -7.63
C VAL A 335 8.01 -1.64 -8.43
N PHE A 336 9.06 -1.14 -7.79
CA PHE A 336 10.17 -0.50 -8.50
C PHE A 336 10.84 -1.44 -9.51
N ARG A 337 11.02 -2.71 -9.14
CA ARG A 337 11.55 -3.75 -10.04
C ARG A 337 10.62 -4.07 -11.20
N VAL A 338 9.32 -4.24 -10.94
CA VAL A 338 8.32 -4.49 -11.99
C VAL A 338 8.26 -3.33 -12.99
N LEU A 339 8.34 -2.09 -12.49
CA LEU A 339 8.35 -0.88 -13.32
C LEU A 339 9.73 -0.59 -13.94
N LYS A 340 10.76 -1.38 -13.60
CA LYS A 340 12.14 -1.23 -14.10
C LYS A 340 12.73 0.15 -13.81
N TYR A 341 12.45 0.70 -12.63
CA TYR A 341 13.12 1.91 -12.18
C TYR A 341 14.54 1.61 -11.75
N ASP A 342 15.48 2.50 -12.11
CA ASP A 342 16.88 2.36 -11.75
C ASP A 342 17.08 2.52 -10.23
N HIS A 343 17.74 1.55 -9.63
CA HIS A 343 18.11 1.53 -8.21
C HIS A 343 19.27 0.55 -7.97
N ASP A 344 19.92 0.64 -6.81
CA ASP A 344 20.90 -0.34 -6.35
C ASP A 344 20.34 -1.78 -6.33
N GLU A 345 20.88 -2.64 -7.19
CA GLU A 345 20.39 -4.00 -7.41
C GLU A 345 20.60 -4.90 -6.17
N ASP A 346 21.71 -4.72 -5.46
CA ASP A 346 22.04 -5.53 -4.28
C ASP A 346 21.10 -5.18 -3.11
N HIS A 347 20.86 -3.89 -2.87
CA HIS A 347 19.89 -3.43 -1.88
C HIS A 347 18.46 -3.86 -2.25
N GLY A 348 18.08 -3.73 -3.53
CA GLY A 348 16.78 -4.15 -4.02
C GLY A 348 16.51 -5.64 -3.80
N LYS A 349 17.47 -6.49 -4.19
CA LYS A 349 17.44 -7.94 -3.97
C LYS A 349 17.33 -8.29 -2.49
N ASN A 350 18.09 -7.60 -1.64
CA ASN A 350 18.09 -7.86 -0.20
C ASN A 350 16.71 -7.57 0.42
N LEU A 351 16.08 -6.45 0.07
CA LEU A 351 14.76 -6.07 0.57
C LEU A 351 13.67 -7.06 0.13
N VAL A 352 13.68 -7.50 -1.14
CA VAL A 352 12.75 -8.52 -1.63
C VAL A 352 13.00 -9.87 -0.95
N GLY A 353 14.27 -10.27 -0.78
CA GLY A 353 14.63 -11.48 -0.06
C GLY A 353 14.12 -11.51 1.38
N ARG A 354 14.30 -10.42 2.14
CA ARG A 354 13.78 -10.30 3.52
C ARG A 354 12.25 -10.41 3.56
N MET A 355 11.55 -9.89 2.56
CA MET A 355 10.10 -10.05 2.46
C MET A 355 9.72 -11.51 2.19
N ILE A 356 10.44 -12.22 1.32
CA ILE A 356 10.23 -13.65 1.08
C ILE A 356 10.40 -14.43 2.39
N ASP A 357 11.42 -14.12 3.19
CA ASP A 357 11.62 -14.75 4.50
C ASP A 357 10.43 -14.51 5.44
N VAL A 358 9.83 -13.31 5.43
CA VAL A 358 8.62 -13.01 6.22
C VAL A 358 7.39 -13.77 5.69
N LEU A 359 7.23 -13.90 4.37
CA LEU A 359 6.14 -14.70 3.80
C LEU A 359 6.28 -16.18 4.15
N LEU A 360 7.51 -16.70 4.17
CA LEU A 360 7.82 -18.06 4.59
C LEU A 360 7.45 -18.29 6.07
N GLN A 361 7.83 -17.38 6.96
CA GLN A 361 7.49 -17.47 8.38
C GLN A 361 5.98 -17.42 8.65
N LYS A 362 5.22 -16.77 7.77
CA LYS A 362 3.75 -16.70 7.82
C LYS A 362 3.05 -17.82 7.05
N GLU A 363 3.80 -18.77 6.49
CA GLU A 363 3.28 -19.90 5.70
C GLU A 363 2.45 -19.45 4.47
N LEU A 364 2.74 -18.25 3.93
CA LEU A 364 2.07 -17.70 2.75
C LEU A 364 2.77 -18.15 1.45
N PHE A 365 2.88 -19.47 1.27
CA PHE A 365 3.71 -20.07 0.22
C PHE A 365 3.31 -19.64 -1.19
N SER A 366 2.00 -19.51 -1.48
CA SER A 366 1.48 -19.16 -2.80
C SER A 366 1.91 -17.79 -3.31
N LEU A 367 2.32 -16.87 -2.43
CA LEU A 367 2.78 -15.53 -2.81
C LEU A 367 4.27 -15.49 -3.16
N ILE A 368 5.06 -16.41 -2.62
CA ILE A 368 6.51 -16.37 -2.72
C ILE A 368 7.02 -16.47 -4.17
N PRO A 369 6.48 -17.34 -5.05
CA PRO A 369 6.95 -17.45 -6.43
C PRO A 369 6.89 -16.14 -7.23
N LEU A 370 5.83 -15.34 -7.02
CA LEU A 370 5.68 -14.03 -7.65
C LEU A 370 6.87 -13.12 -7.28
N TYR A 371 7.23 -13.05 -6.00
CA TYR A 371 8.31 -12.19 -5.53
C TYR A 371 9.69 -12.75 -5.86
N ALA A 372 9.85 -14.08 -5.86
CA ALA A 372 11.08 -14.72 -6.31
C ALA A 372 11.38 -14.40 -7.79
N SER A 373 10.35 -14.29 -8.64
CA SER A 373 10.52 -13.89 -10.06
C SER A 373 11.13 -12.51 -10.26
N LEU A 374 11.13 -11.66 -9.23
CA LEU A 374 11.72 -10.32 -9.28
C LEU A 374 13.22 -10.32 -8.95
N LEU A 375 13.77 -11.45 -8.52
CA LEU A 375 15.19 -11.63 -8.24
C LEU A 375 15.93 -12.14 -9.50
N PRO A 376 17.27 -11.98 -9.56
CA PRO A 376 18.08 -12.67 -10.57
C PRO A 376 17.85 -14.18 -10.51
N ASN A 377 17.90 -14.86 -11.67
CA ASN A 377 17.51 -16.28 -11.80
C ASN A 377 18.14 -17.21 -10.74
N ASP A 378 19.44 -17.06 -10.45
CA ASP A 378 20.14 -17.90 -9.48
C ASP A 378 19.60 -17.70 -8.05
N ASP A 379 19.27 -16.45 -7.70
CA ASP A 379 18.71 -16.10 -6.40
C ASP A 379 17.24 -16.49 -6.29
N ALA A 380 16.49 -16.34 -7.37
CA ALA A 380 15.11 -16.76 -7.48
C ALA A 380 14.99 -18.27 -7.23
N LEU A 381 15.79 -19.08 -7.94
CA LEU A 381 15.83 -20.53 -7.75
C LEU A 381 16.25 -20.90 -6.33
N LYS A 382 17.27 -20.24 -5.78
CA LYS A 382 17.70 -20.47 -4.39
C LYS A 382 16.58 -20.16 -3.39
N ALA A 383 15.86 -19.06 -3.57
CA ALA A 383 14.74 -18.68 -2.71
C ALA A 383 13.59 -19.71 -2.80
N ILE A 384 13.24 -20.15 -4.01
CA ILE A 384 12.22 -21.18 -4.25
C ILE A 384 12.61 -22.49 -3.55
N TRP A 385 13.84 -22.97 -3.76
CA TRP A 385 14.34 -24.20 -3.16
C TRP A 385 14.35 -24.17 -1.63
N ASN A 386 14.62 -23.02 -1.02
CA ASN A 386 14.58 -22.86 0.43
C ASN A 386 13.16 -22.96 1.01
N VAL A 387 12.13 -22.69 0.22
CA VAL A 387 10.72 -22.69 0.66
C VAL A 387 10.12 -24.09 0.62
N MET A 388 10.50 -24.90 -0.35
CA MET A 388 9.91 -26.22 -0.61
C MET A 388 9.94 -27.18 0.60
N PRO A 389 10.98 -27.20 1.47
CA PRO A 389 10.95 -28.01 2.68
C PRO A 389 9.84 -27.64 3.68
N PHE A 390 9.28 -26.43 3.62
CA PHE A 390 8.31 -25.91 4.59
C PHE A 390 6.85 -26.16 4.16
N ALA A 391 6.57 -26.33 2.87
CA ALA A 391 5.23 -26.68 2.39
C ALA A 391 4.94 -28.18 2.62
N LYS A 392 4.40 -28.49 3.80
CA LYS A 392 4.17 -29.87 4.26
C LYS A 392 2.85 -30.48 3.80
N SER A 393 1.83 -29.67 3.50
CA SER A 393 0.53 -30.17 3.05
C SER A 393 0.48 -30.33 1.53
N ASP A 394 -0.30 -31.29 1.05
CA ASP A 394 -0.44 -31.51 -0.40
C ASP A 394 -1.15 -30.33 -1.08
N GLY A 395 -2.07 -29.66 -0.37
CA GLY A 395 -2.71 -28.43 -0.84
C GLY A 395 -1.72 -27.28 -1.04
N ASP A 396 -0.75 -27.11 -0.12
CA ASP A 396 0.28 -26.08 -0.25
C ASP A 396 1.22 -26.39 -1.41
N ARG A 397 1.63 -27.65 -1.59
CA ARG A 397 2.49 -28.06 -2.72
C ARG A 397 1.84 -27.78 -4.07
N ILE A 398 0.57 -28.17 -4.24
CA ILE A 398 -0.19 -27.94 -5.47
C ILE A 398 -0.34 -26.43 -5.73
N SER A 399 -0.72 -25.68 -4.69
CA SER A 399 -0.88 -24.22 -4.80
C SER A 399 0.43 -23.51 -5.12
N PHE A 400 1.55 -24.00 -4.56
CA PHE A 400 2.89 -23.47 -4.81
C PHE A 400 3.37 -23.76 -6.24
N ILE A 401 3.13 -24.96 -6.76
CA ILE A 401 3.43 -25.31 -8.17
C ILE A 401 2.61 -24.42 -9.12
N ALA A 402 1.32 -24.25 -8.85
CA ALA A 402 0.47 -23.35 -9.64
C ALA A 402 1.01 -21.91 -9.62
N ALA A 403 1.38 -21.39 -8.45
CA ALA A 403 1.96 -20.06 -8.31
C ALA A 403 3.32 -19.91 -9.00
N LEU A 404 4.16 -20.97 -9.03
CA LEU A 404 5.41 -20.99 -9.80
C LEU A 404 5.16 -20.85 -11.30
N ASN A 405 4.18 -21.60 -11.82
CA ASN A 405 3.78 -21.53 -13.23
C ASN A 405 3.25 -20.13 -13.58
N ASP A 406 2.40 -19.54 -12.72
CA ASP A 406 1.87 -18.18 -12.92
C ASP A 406 2.97 -17.11 -12.88
N ALA A 407 4.04 -17.34 -12.10
CA ALA A 407 5.21 -16.47 -12.02
C ALA A 407 6.20 -16.68 -13.18
N GLY A 408 5.94 -17.62 -14.10
CA GLY A 408 6.76 -17.88 -15.28
C GLY A 408 7.89 -18.90 -15.09
N PHE A 409 7.91 -19.63 -13.97
CA PHE A 409 8.80 -20.77 -13.76
C PHE A 409 8.17 -22.07 -14.27
N ASP A 410 8.98 -23.09 -14.54
CA ASP A 410 8.47 -24.46 -14.70
C ASP A 410 8.34 -25.11 -13.32
N GLY A 411 7.23 -24.82 -12.64
CA GLY A 411 7.00 -25.24 -11.27
C GLY A 411 7.02 -26.76 -11.09
N GLU A 412 6.53 -27.48 -12.10
CA GLU A 412 6.55 -28.94 -12.12
C GLU A 412 7.95 -29.51 -12.33
N GLN A 413 8.78 -28.91 -13.19
CA GLN A 413 10.18 -29.34 -13.33
C GLN A 413 10.96 -29.07 -12.05
N ILE A 414 10.72 -27.93 -11.40
CA ILE A 414 11.34 -27.62 -10.11
C ILE A 414 10.90 -28.62 -9.03
N ALA A 415 9.60 -28.93 -8.95
CA ALA A 415 9.05 -29.95 -8.06
C ALA A 415 9.64 -31.34 -8.31
N PHE A 416 9.81 -31.70 -9.58
CA PHE A 416 10.45 -32.94 -10.00
C PHE A 416 11.93 -33.00 -9.57
N GLU A 417 12.72 -31.97 -9.86
CA GLU A 417 14.14 -31.90 -9.48
C GLU A 417 14.34 -31.86 -7.96
N PHE A 418 13.43 -31.21 -7.23
CA PHE A 418 13.42 -31.21 -5.77
C PHE A 418 13.10 -32.60 -5.23
N GLY A 419 12.06 -33.25 -5.76
CA GLY A 419 11.65 -34.58 -5.33
C GLY A 419 12.57 -35.71 -5.78
N ARG A 420 13.50 -35.44 -6.72
CA ARG A 420 14.41 -36.45 -7.25
C ARG A 420 15.26 -37.04 -6.14
N PHE A 421 15.31 -38.37 -6.09
CA PHE A 421 15.93 -39.13 -5.00
C PHE A 421 17.42 -38.77 -4.86
N ARG A 422 17.82 -38.28 -3.68
CA ARG A 422 19.23 -38.03 -3.33
C ARG A 422 19.69 -39.08 -2.32
N VAL A 423 20.34 -40.14 -2.80
CA VAL A 423 20.77 -41.31 -2.03
C VAL A 423 21.69 -40.98 -0.84
N VAL A 424 22.30 -39.78 -0.82
CA VAL A 424 23.44 -39.45 0.07
C VAL A 424 23.04 -38.55 1.25
N GLU A 425 21.84 -37.96 1.25
CA GLU A 425 21.43 -36.99 2.26
C GLU A 425 20.41 -37.61 3.23
N MET A 426 20.54 -37.37 4.54
CA MET A 426 19.52 -37.75 5.53
C MET A 426 18.30 -36.84 5.37
N VAL A 427 17.46 -37.14 4.38
CA VAL A 427 16.26 -36.37 4.06
C VAL A 427 15.02 -37.26 4.17
N ASP A 428 13.89 -36.66 4.53
CA ASP A 428 12.60 -37.34 4.47
C ASP A 428 12.22 -37.58 3.00
N HIS A 429 12.62 -38.73 2.48
CA HIS A 429 12.33 -39.13 1.11
C HIS A 429 10.82 -39.24 0.82
N ALA A 430 9.98 -39.46 1.85
CA ALA A 430 8.53 -39.47 1.66
C ALA A 430 8.00 -38.06 1.37
N ASP A 431 8.55 -37.03 2.03
CA ASP A 431 8.25 -35.61 1.77
C ASP A 431 8.66 -35.19 0.35
N HIS A 432 9.80 -35.68 -0.12
CA HIS A 432 10.33 -35.40 -1.46
C HIS A 432 9.47 -36.05 -2.55
N LEU A 433 9.03 -37.28 -2.34
CA LEU A 433 8.12 -37.96 -3.26
C LEU A 433 6.76 -37.24 -3.36
N ARG A 434 6.27 -36.63 -2.27
CA ARG A 434 5.02 -35.86 -2.30
C ARG A 434 5.07 -34.66 -3.24
N TRP A 435 6.25 -34.08 -3.48
CA TRP A 435 6.41 -33.03 -4.50
C TRP A 435 6.24 -33.58 -5.91
N ILE A 436 6.72 -34.79 -6.19
CA ILE A 436 6.49 -35.47 -7.47
C ILE A 436 5.00 -35.81 -7.63
N TYR A 437 4.33 -36.29 -6.58
CA TYR A 437 2.89 -36.58 -6.60
C TYR A 437 2.01 -35.33 -6.77
N ALA A 438 2.53 -34.14 -6.50
CA ALA A 438 1.82 -32.89 -6.75
C ALA A 438 1.92 -32.41 -8.21
N CYS A 439 2.77 -33.04 -9.04
CA CYS A 439 2.88 -32.75 -10.46
C CYS A 439 1.78 -33.43 -11.29
N ASP A 440 1.66 -33.07 -12.57
CA ASP A 440 0.74 -33.72 -13.49
C ASP A 440 1.02 -35.23 -13.69
N ASP A 441 -0.01 -35.97 -14.14
CA ASP A 441 0.07 -37.42 -14.34
C ASP A 441 1.21 -37.83 -15.29
N LYS A 442 1.58 -36.95 -16.24
CA LYS A 442 2.60 -37.24 -17.25
C LYS A 442 4.01 -37.21 -16.66
N LYS A 443 4.32 -36.22 -15.80
CA LYS A 443 5.60 -36.15 -15.10
C LYS A 443 5.69 -37.15 -13.96
N LEU A 444 4.55 -37.54 -13.36
CA LEU A 444 4.48 -38.67 -12.43
C LEU A 444 4.97 -39.97 -13.09
N VAL A 445 4.46 -40.28 -14.29
CA VAL A 445 4.88 -41.46 -15.06
C VAL A 445 6.37 -41.41 -15.37
N ASN A 446 6.90 -40.24 -15.77
CA ASN A 446 8.33 -40.08 -16.02
C ASN A 446 9.18 -40.33 -14.75
N ALA A 447 8.76 -39.81 -13.58
CA ALA A 447 9.45 -40.05 -12.31
C ALA A 447 9.48 -41.54 -11.92
N VAL A 448 8.37 -42.25 -12.14
CA VAL A 448 8.28 -43.70 -11.93
C VAL A 448 9.20 -44.44 -12.89
N THR A 449 9.29 -44.02 -14.15
CA THR A 449 10.22 -44.64 -15.11
C THR A 449 11.69 -44.39 -14.78
N GLU A 450 12.07 -43.20 -14.31
CA GLU A 450 13.45 -42.91 -13.87
C GLU A 450 13.83 -43.71 -12.63
N THR A 451 12.95 -43.78 -11.63
CA THR A 451 13.19 -44.59 -10.42
C THR A 451 13.27 -46.09 -10.70
N ASN A 452 12.56 -46.60 -11.71
CA ASN A 452 12.68 -48.00 -12.14
C ASN A 452 13.97 -48.29 -12.92
N ASN A 453 14.61 -47.26 -13.51
CA ASN A 453 15.88 -47.41 -14.23
C ASN A 453 17.11 -47.22 -13.33
N ASP A 454 16.92 -46.94 -12.04
CA ASP A 454 18.02 -46.73 -11.09
C ASP A 454 18.64 -48.07 -10.67
N TRP A 455 19.88 -48.31 -11.11
CA TRP A 455 20.66 -49.51 -10.78
C TRP A 455 20.79 -49.72 -9.26
N GLY A 456 20.85 -48.64 -8.47
CA GLY A 456 20.87 -48.71 -7.02
C GLY A 456 19.61 -49.32 -6.41
N ARG A 457 18.44 -49.11 -7.03
CA ARG A 457 17.16 -49.70 -6.60
C ARG A 457 17.08 -51.18 -6.93
N CYS A 458 17.62 -51.61 -8.07
CA CYS A 458 17.72 -53.03 -8.42
C CYS A 458 18.56 -53.80 -7.39
N GLU A 459 19.72 -53.26 -6.99
CA GLU A 459 20.55 -53.89 -5.94
C GLU A 459 19.91 -53.82 -4.55
N GLN A 460 19.22 -52.73 -4.20
CA GLN A 460 18.47 -52.66 -2.95
C GLN A 460 17.33 -53.67 -2.91
N LEU A 461 16.53 -53.78 -3.96
CA LEU A 461 15.44 -54.75 -4.05
C LEU A 461 15.98 -56.19 -3.99
N LYS A 462 17.11 -56.45 -4.63
CA LYS A 462 17.81 -57.75 -4.54
C LYS A 462 18.25 -58.04 -3.10
N SER A 463 18.93 -57.10 -2.45
CA SER A 463 19.35 -57.24 -1.05
C SER A 463 18.18 -57.38 -0.07
N LEU A 464 17.05 -56.71 -0.34
CA LEU A 464 15.86 -56.75 0.50
C LEU A 464 15.09 -58.06 0.30
N ARG A 465 15.02 -58.55 -0.95
CA ARG A 465 14.54 -59.89 -1.30
C ARG A 465 15.33 -60.95 -0.55
N GLU A 466 16.65 -60.93 -0.66
CA GLU A 466 17.56 -61.86 0.01
C GLU A 466 17.36 -61.84 1.53
N ARG A 467 17.35 -60.66 2.15
CA ARG A 467 17.17 -60.53 3.61
C ARG A 467 15.78 -60.96 4.09
N CYS A 468 14.72 -60.54 3.41
CA CYS A 468 13.35 -60.85 3.84
C CYS A 468 13.04 -62.33 3.64
N TYR A 469 13.39 -62.92 2.49
CA TYR A 469 13.16 -64.34 2.26
C TYR A 469 14.00 -65.22 3.18
N ALA A 470 15.28 -64.88 3.41
CA ALA A 470 16.09 -65.61 4.38
C ALA A 470 15.49 -65.54 5.79
N ASN A 471 15.00 -64.37 6.23
CA ASN A 471 14.39 -64.22 7.54
C ASN A 471 13.04 -64.96 7.66
N MET A 472 12.17 -64.84 6.65
CA MET A 472 10.89 -65.56 6.62
C MET A 472 11.13 -67.07 6.62
N LEU A 473 12.06 -67.56 5.80
CA LEU A 473 12.40 -68.97 5.75
C LEU A 473 12.97 -69.47 7.08
N ASN A 474 13.86 -68.72 7.72
CA ASN A 474 14.41 -69.06 9.02
C ASN A 474 13.32 -69.12 10.11
N MET A 475 12.33 -68.22 10.08
CA MET A 475 11.19 -68.28 11.00
C MET A 475 10.32 -69.51 10.72
N LEU A 476 10.05 -69.79 9.44
CA LEU A 476 9.19 -70.89 9.02
C LEU A 476 9.82 -72.26 9.35
N LEU A 477 11.11 -72.44 9.08
CA LEU A 477 11.87 -73.64 9.45
C LEU A 477 11.98 -73.82 10.97
N ARG A 478 12.12 -72.71 11.72
CA ARG A 478 12.13 -72.75 13.18
C ARG A 478 10.78 -73.19 13.73
N ASP A 479 9.67 -72.66 13.21
CA ASP A 479 8.33 -72.99 13.68
C ASP A 479 7.93 -74.43 13.32
N LEU A 480 8.26 -74.88 12.10
CA LEU A 480 8.05 -76.28 11.68
C LEU A 480 8.92 -77.25 12.49
N GLY A 481 10.16 -76.88 12.80
CA GLY A 481 11.04 -77.66 13.65
C GLY A 481 10.56 -77.76 15.10
N MET A 482 9.84 -76.74 15.60
CA MET A 482 9.18 -76.80 16.92
C MET A 482 7.93 -77.69 16.91
N CYS A 483 7.36 -77.99 15.75
CA CYS A 483 6.17 -78.83 15.57
C CYS A 483 6.50 -80.29 15.19
N ASP A 484 7.79 -80.65 15.08
CA ASP A 484 8.29 -81.95 14.58
C ASP A 484 7.71 -82.35 13.20
N ASP A 485 7.32 -81.37 12.37
CA ASP A 485 6.71 -81.61 11.06
C ASP A 485 7.78 -81.75 9.96
N ALA A 486 8.44 -82.90 9.96
CA ALA A 486 9.54 -83.20 9.03
C ALA A 486 9.09 -83.31 7.56
N GLU A 487 7.82 -83.64 7.31
CA GLU A 487 7.26 -83.77 5.96
C GLU A 487 7.13 -82.39 5.31
N THR A 488 6.53 -81.43 6.01
CA THR A 488 6.39 -80.05 5.53
C THR A 488 7.75 -79.35 5.37
N ILE A 489 8.76 -79.68 6.18
CA ILE A 489 10.14 -79.16 6.01
C ILE A 489 10.75 -79.63 4.67
N LEU A 490 10.52 -80.89 4.29
CA LEU A 490 11.02 -81.44 3.02
C LEU A 490 10.31 -80.82 1.81
N ASP A 491 9.02 -80.53 1.93
CA ASP A 491 8.27 -79.81 0.90
C ASP A 491 8.80 -78.38 0.69
N VAL A 492 9.06 -77.66 1.79
CA VAL A 492 9.68 -76.31 1.72
C VAL A 492 11.06 -76.34 1.07
N LEU A 493 11.88 -77.36 1.34
CA LEU A 493 13.19 -77.52 0.69
C LEU A 493 13.05 -77.79 -0.81
N THR A 494 11.99 -78.47 -1.23
CA THR A 494 11.71 -78.75 -2.64
C THR A 494 11.30 -77.48 -3.37
N GLU A 495 10.46 -76.65 -2.76
CA GLU A 495 10.05 -75.34 -3.27
C GLU A 495 11.23 -74.34 -3.33
N LEU A 496 12.17 -74.39 -2.39
CA LEU A 496 13.39 -73.57 -2.44
C LEU A 496 14.33 -73.98 -3.58
N ALA A 497 14.35 -75.26 -3.91
CA ALA A 497 15.17 -75.83 -4.99
C ALA A 497 14.51 -75.69 -6.37
N ASP A 498 13.29 -75.16 -6.44
CA ASP A 498 12.59 -74.92 -7.70
C ASP A 498 13.37 -73.90 -8.56
N GLU A 499 13.79 -74.36 -9.74
CA GLU A 499 14.52 -73.56 -10.72
C GLU A 499 13.67 -72.43 -11.32
N GLU A 500 12.33 -72.55 -11.30
CA GLU A 500 11.43 -71.49 -11.77
C GLU A 500 11.31 -70.34 -10.77
N LEU A 501 11.39 -70.63 -9.47
CA LEU A 501 11.28 -69.62 -8.41
C LEU A 501 12.61 -68.96 -8.07
N GLU A 502 13.72 -69.63 -8.37
CA GLU A 502 15.10 -69.18 -8.12
C GLU A 502 15.31 -68.64 -6.69
N LEU A 503 14.63 -69.22 -5.69
CA LEU A 503 14.69 -68.74 -4.30
C LEU A 503 16.02 -69.07 -3.61
N TYR A 504 16.78 -70.04 -4.16
CA TYR A 504 18.12 -70.40 -3.70
C TYR A 504 19.24 -69.48 -4.22
N LYS A 505 18.95 -68.63 -5.22
CA LYS A 505 19.87 -67.62 -5.76
C LYS A 505 19.72 -66.31 -5.01
#